data_AF-A0A8C3XLK2-F1
#
_entry.id   AF-A0A8C3XLK2-F1
#
_cell.length_a   1.000
_cell.length_b   1.000
_cell.length_c   1.000
_cell.angle_alpha   90.00
_cell.angle_beta   90.00
_cell.angle_gamma   90.00
#
_symmetry.space_group_name_H-M   'P 1'
#
loop_
_entity.id
_entity.type
_entity.pdbx_description
1 polymer ?
#
loop_
_entity_poly.entity_id
_entity_poly.type
_entity_poly.pdbx_seq_one_letter_code
_entity_poly.pdbx_strand_id
1 'polypeptide(L)'
;RGIDVALKCIPCGPGNRGNCFGPNICCGEELGCYVGTSETLRCVEENYLPSPCEAGGKACSSGGRCAAPGVCCNDESCTMDTICLDDDSDRSREPSEKNLTVLDGSASDFLLKLMHLANRQQQGKHQFY
;
A
#
# COMPACT_ATOMS: atom_id res chain seq x y z
N ARG A 1 -20.40 -7.08 18.72
CA ARG A 1 -19.20 -7.41 17.91
C ARG A 1 -18.22 -6.29 18.15
N GLY A 2 -17.24 -6.51 19.02
CA GLY A 2 -16.16 -5.54 19.25
C GLY A 2 -15.36 -5.41 17.96
N ILE A 3 -14.96 -4.20 17.62
CA ILE A 3 -14.01 -3.99 16.54
C ILE A 3 -12.66 -4.35 17.16
N ASP A 4 -12.16 -5.55 16.88
CA ASP A 4 -10.80 -5.93 17.25
C ASP A 4 -9.85 -5.13 16.35
N VAL A 5 -9.56 -3.90 16.75
CA VAL A 5 -8.47 -3.13 16.16
C VAL A 5 -7.18 -3.80 16.62
N ALA A 6 -6.56 -4.58 15.75
CA ALA A 6 -5.26 -5.18 16.02
C ALA A 6 -4.25 -4.09 16.40
N LEU A 7 -3.60 -4.24 17.55
CA LEU A 7 -2.62 -3.28 18.04
C LEU A 7 -1.40 -3.33 17.12
N LYS A 8 -0.96 -2.18 16.60
CA LYS A 8 0.26 -2.13 15.79
C LYS A 8 1.50 -2.29 16.67
N CYS A 9 2.45 -3.12 16.24
CA CYS A 9 3.68 -3.36 16.99
C CYS A 9 4.52 -2.09 17.18
N ILE A 10 5.37 -2.07 18.20
CA ILE A 10 6.25 -0.98 18.62
C ILE A 10 7.02 -0.43 17.42
N PRO A 11 7.08 0.90 17.27
CA PRO A 11 7.88 1.52 16.23
C PRO A 11 9.38 1.43 16.53
N CYS A 12 10.20 1.29 15.49
CA CYS A 12 11.63 1.01 15.59
C CYS A 12 12.42 1.68 14.46
N GLY A 13 13.75 1.53 14.50
CA GLY A 13 14.66 2.06 13.48
C GLY A 13 14.80 3.59 13.44
N PRO A 14 15.52 4.12 12.45
CA PRO A 14 15.82 5.55 12.35
C PRO A 14 14.54 6.39 12.29
N GLY A 15 14.37 7.31 13.24
CA GLY A 15 13.20 8.17 13.32
C GLY A 15 11.89 7.45 13.64
N ASN A 16 11.93 6.23 14.20
CA ASN A 16 10.74 5.42 14.50
C ASN A 16 9.86 5.16 13.25
N ARG A 17 10.51 5.04 12.09
CA ARG A 17 9.82 4.90 10.80
C ARG A 17 9.57 3.44 10.39
N GLY A 18 10.07 2.49 11.16
CA GLY A 18 9.75 1.08 11.02
C GLY A 18 8.83 0.59 12.14
N ASN A 19 8.42 -0.67 12.03
CA ASN A 19 7.72 -1.42 13.07
C ASN A 19 8.42 -2.76 13.30
N CYS A 20 8.30 -3.26 14.52
CA CYS A 20 8.82 -4.57 14.88
C CYS A 20 8.01 -5.67 14.20
N PHE A 21 8.71 -6.59 13.54
CA PHE A 21 8.13 -7.83 12.99
C PHE A 21 8.49 -9.05 13.86
N GLY A 22 9.54 -8.93 14.67
CA GLY A 22 9.99 -9.92 15.66
C GLY A 22 10.99 -9.27 16.63
N PRO A 23 11.46 -9.98 17.67
CA PRO A 23 12.33 -9.39 18.70
C PRO A 23 13.66 -8.85 18.17
N ASN A 24 14.11 -9.36 17.01
CA ASN A 24 15.34 -8.94 16.34
C ASN A 24 15.09 -8.43 14.91
N ILE A 25 13.86 -8.02 14.57
CA ILE A 25 13.49 -7.62 13.21
C ILE A 25 12.71 -6.30 13.25
N CYS A 26 13.25 -5.29 12.57
CA CYS A 26 12.62 -3.99 12.37
C CYS A 26 12.53 -3.67 10.88
N CYS A 27 11.33 -3.40 10.37
CA CYS A 27 11.14 -3.10 8.96
C CYS A 27 10.24 -1.89 8.74
N GLY A 28 10.45 -1.20 7.62
CA GLY A 28 9.58 -0.13 7.16
C GLY A 28 9.70 0.07 5.65
N GLU A 29 8.64 0.55 5.03
CA GLU A 29 8.51 0.71 3.57
C GLU A 29 9.70 1.46 2.95
N GLU A 30 10.14 2.55 3.58
CA GLU A 30 11.27 3.35 3.11
C GLU A 30 12.63 2.97 3.73
N LEU A 31 12.64 2.08 4.73
CA LEU A 31 13.86 1.68 5.44
C LEU A 31 14.43 0.36 4.93
N GLY A 32 13.60 -0.48 4.31
CA GLY A 32 13.90 -1.91 4.17
C GLY A 32 13.76 -2.61 5.52
N CYS A 33 14.60 -3.61 5.76
CA CYS A 33 14.60 -4.40 6.99
C CYS A 33 15.98 -4.43 7.65
N TYR A 34 15.97 -4.22 8.95
CA TYR A 34 17.08 -4.40 9.86
C TYR A 34 16.89 -5.69 10.65
N VAL A 35 17.89 -6.58 10.63
CA VAL A 35 17.83 -7.87 11.33
C VAL A 35 19.06 -7.99 12.24
N GLY A 36 18.82 -8.05 13.55
CA GLY A 36 19.87 -8.19 14.57
C GLY A 36 20.82 -7.00 14.67
N THR A 37 20.40 -5.81 14.25
CA THR A 37 21.20 -4.57 14.33
C THR A 37 20.70 -3.66 15.47
N SER A 38 21.36 -2.53 15.70
CA SER A 38 20.99 -1.58 16.77
C SER A 38 19.55 -1.06 16.65
N GLU A 39 19.02 -0.99 15.43
CA GLU A 39 17.67 -0.54 15.09
C GLU A 39 16.57 -1.44 15.68
N THR A 40 16.91 -2.70 15.99
CA THR A 40 15.96 -3.71 16.50
C THR A 40 15.92 -3.78 18.02
N LEU A 41 16.79 -3.05 18.74
CA LEU A 41 16.93 -3.16 20.19
C LEU A 41 15.63 -2.88 20.95
N ARG A 42 14.74 -2.05 20.41
CA ARG A 42 13.42 -1.78 21.02
C ARG A 42 12.41 -2.91 20.82
N CYS A 43 12.62 -3.78 19.83
CA CYS A 43 11.64 -4.81 19.50
C CYS A 43 11.55 -5.93 20.55
N VAL A 44 12.56 -6.10 21.39
CA VAL A 44 12.49 -7.00 22.56
C VAL A 44 11.47 -6.53 23.60
N GLU A 45 11.09 -5.24 23.60
CA GLU A 45 10.06 -4.69 24.50
C GLU A 45 8.69 -5.36 24.26
N GLU A 46 8.40 -5.83 23.04
CA GLU A 46 7.15 -6.54 22.70
C GLU A 46 6.95 -7.81 23.54
N ASN A 47 8.03 -8.52 23.89
CA ASN A 47 7.95 -9.76 24.67
C ASN A 47 7.40 -9.56 26.08
N TYR A 48 7.38 -8.31 26.55
CA TYR A 48 6.90 -7.94 27.88
C TYR A 48 5.51 -7.30 27.86
N LEU A 49 4.93 -7.09 26.67
CA LEU A 49 3.58 -6.56 26.52
C LEU A 49 2.54 -7.69 26.64
N PRO A 50 1.48 -7.49 27.44
CA PRO A 50 0.47 -8.54 27.68
C PRO A 50 -0.47 -8.76 26.51
N SER A 51 -0.61 -7.78 25.62
CA SER A 51 -1.50 -7.81 24.47
C SER A 51 -0.69 -8.09 23.21
N PRO A 52 -1.10 -9.05 22.36
CA PRO A 52 -0.42 -9.28 21.09
C PRO A 52 -0.57 -8.07 20.17
N CYS A 53 0.50 -7.75 19.47
CA CYS A 53 0.48 -6.81 18.38
C CYS A 53 0.44 -7.54 17.03
N GLU A 54 0.14 -6.81 15.97
CA GLU A 54 0.22 -7.29 14.60
C GLU A 54 1.15 -6.37 13.79
N ALA A 55 2.15 -6.97 13.16
CA ALA A 55 2.99 -6.25 12.21
C ALA A 55 2.14 -5.84 11.01
N GLY A 56 2.47 -4.71 10.38
CA GLY A 56 1.71 -4.18 9.23
C GLY A 56 1.91 -4.99 7.95
N GLY A 57 1.22 -4.58 6.89
CA GLY A 57 1.36 -5.13 5.54
C GLY A 57 0.41 -6.27 5.21
N LYS A 58 0.27 -6.59 3.92
CA LYS A 58 -0.54 -7.73 3.48
C LYS A 58 0.16 -9.05 3.80
N ALA A 59 -0.61 -10.14 3.94
CA ALA A 59 -0.05 -11.46 4.14
C ALA A 59 0.79 -11.89 2.92
N CYS A 60 1.85 -12.65 3.17
CA CYS A 60 2.74 -13.20 2.15
C CYS A 60 3.12 -14.65 2.51
N SER A 61 4.11 -15.21 1.83
CA SER A 61 4.52 -16.60 2.00
C SER A 61 4.81 -16.98 3.46
N SER A 62 4.62 -18.25 3.80
CA SER A 62 4.99 -18.82 5.11
C SER A 62 4.33 -18.16 6.33
N GLY A 63 3.15 -17.57 6.17
CA GLY A 63 2.44 -16.89 7.26
C GLY A 63 3.08 -15.56 7.67
N GLY A 64 4.00 -15.03 6.86
CA GLY A 64 4.59 -13.72 7.07
C GLY A 64 3.71 -12.57 6.58
N ARG A 65 4.22 -11.36 6.73
CA ARG A 65 3.63 -10.12 6.23
C ARG A 65 4.65 -9.27 5.48
N CYS A 66 4.19 -8.53 4.48
CA CYS A 66 5.04 -7.66 3.69
C CYS A 66 5.56 -6.51 4.53
N ALA A 67 6.87 -6.49 4.73
CA ALA A 67 7.54 -5.62 5.69
C ALA A 67 8.24 -4.42 5.03
N ALA A 68 8.62 -4.60 3.77
CA ALA A 68 9.17 -3.59 2.86
C ALA A 68 8.95 -4.05 1.41
N PRO A 69 9.18 -3.20 0.39
CA PRO A 69 9.02 -3.58 -1.02
C PRO A 69 9.82 -4.85 -1.37
N GLY A 70 9.10 -5.89 -1.77
CA GLY A 70 9.66 -7.19 -2.13
C GLY A 70 10.12 -8.06 -0.96
N VAL A 71 9.86 -7.68 0.30
CA VAL A 71 10.32 -8.40 1.50
C VAL A 71 9.14 -8.87 2.35
N CYS A 72 9.08 -10.18 2.56
CA CYS A 72 8.14 -10.86 3.46
C CYS A 72 8.84 -11.25 4.76
N CYS A 73 8.28 -10.89 5.92
CA CYS A 73 8.84 -11.26 7.21
C CYS A 73 7.81 -11.94 8.12
N ASN A 74 8.27 -12.92 8.89
CA ASN A 74 7.61 -13.37 10.12
C ASN A 74 8.41 -12.89 11.34
N ASP A 75 8.11 -13.43 12.51
CA ASP A 75 8.77 -13.08 13.78
C ASP A 75 10.20 -13.62 13.92
N GLU A 76 10.60 -14.54 13.06
CA GLU A 76 11.91 -15.19 13.11
C GLU A 76 12.84 -14.78 11.96
N SER A 77 12.30 -14.49 10.78
CA SER A 77 13.08 -14.31 9.54
C SER A 77 12.38 -13.46 8.49
N CYS A 78 13.16 -13.03 7.49
CA CYS A 78 12.67 -12.34 6.30
C CYS A 78 13.17 -13.03 5.03
N THR A 79 12.34 -13.06 4.00
CA THR A 79 12.66 -13.59 2.67
C THR A 79 12.17 -12.63 1.59
N MET A 80 12.80 -12.66 0.43
CA MET A 80 12.26 -11.95 -0.73
C MET A 80 10.98 -12.62 -1.21
N ASP A 81 9.94 -11.83 -1.48
CA ASP A 81 8.66 -12.31 -1.99
C ASP A 81 8.09 -11.29 -2.98
N THR A 82 7.83 -11.73 -4.20
CA THR A 82 7.27 -10.87 -5.25
C THR A 82 5.85 -10.40 -4.93
N ILE A 83 5.11 -11.11 -4.08
CA ILE A 83 3.83 -10.66 -3.57
C ILE A 83 3.98 -9.31 -2.85
N CYS A 84 5.12 -9.10 -2.19
CA CYS A 84 5.42 -7.88 -1.45
C CYS A 84 5.99 -6.74 -2.30
N LEU A 85 6.19 -6.95 -3.60
CA LEU A 85 6.42 -5.83 -4.49
C LEU A 85 5.12 -5.03 -4.60
N ASP A 86 5.27 -3.73 -4.80
CA ASP A 86 4.15 -2.82 -5.06
C ASP A 86 3.51 -3.22 -6.39
N ASP A 87 2.46 -4.03 -6.31
CA ASP A 87 1.34 -3.88 -7.22
C ASP A 87 0.39 -2.90 -6.51
N ASP A 88 -0.04 -1.86 -7.21
CA ASP A 88 -0.99 -0.80 -6.84
C ASP A 88 -2.40 -1.34 -6.44
N SER A 89 -2.49 -2.47 -5.74
CA SER A 89 -3.68 -3.30 -5.62
C SER A 89 -4.21 -3.45 -4.19
N ASP A 90 -3.97 -2.49 -3.30
CA ASP A 90 -4.77 -2.38 -2.06
C ASP A 90 -5.39 -0.98 -1.85
N ARG A 91 -5.93 -0.43 -2.95
CA ARG A 91 -7.10 0.47 -2.89
C ARG A 91 -8.41 -0.32 -3.03
N SER A 92 -8.51 -1.49 -2.41
CA SER A 92 -9.68 -2.37 -2.55
C SER A 92 -10.46 -2.50 -1.25
N ARG A 93 -10.94 -1.35 -0.75
CA ARG A 93 -12.38 -1.32 -0.42
C ARG A 93 -13.10 -0.78 -1.67
N GLU A 94 -13.81 -1.70 -2.31
CA GLU A 94 -14.70 -1.60 -3.50
C GLU A 94 -14.12 -2.06 -4.85
N PRO A 95 -14.80 -3.00 -5.56
CA PRO A 95 -14.47 -3.36 -6.94
C PRO A 95 -15.02 -2.29 -7.88
N SER A 96 -14.13 -1.53 -8.51
CA SER A 96 -14.48 -0.78 -9.71
C SER A 96 -13.53 -1.20 -10.82
N GLU A 97 -14.07 -1.95 -11.78
CA GLU A 97 -13.44 -2.21 -13.06
C GLU A 97 -13.00 -0.87 -13.67
N LYS A 98 -11.70 -0.59 -13.69
CA LYS A 98 -11.17 0.56 -14.42
C LYS A 98 -9.94 0.15 -15.19
N ASN A 99 -10.19 -0.20 -16.45
CA ASN A 99 -9.19 -0.22 -17.49
C ASN A 99 -8.42 1.12 -17.51
N LEU A 100 -7.11 0.98 -17.64
CA LEU A 100 -6.11 1.93 -18.09
C LEU A 100 -6.68 3.16 -18.84
N THR A 101 -6.59 4.33 -18.20
CA THR A 101 -6.10 5.62 -18.71
C THR A 101 -6.49 6.69 -17.68
N VAL A 102 -5.56 7.04 -16.80
CA VAL A 102 -5.75 8.18 -15.89
C VAL A 102 -5.65 9.45 -16.73
N LEU A 103 -6.81 9.92 -17.17
CA LEU A 103 -7.06 11.29 -17.55
C LEU A 103 -7.97 11.83 -16.45
N ASP A 104 -7.53 12.89 -15.77
CA ASP A 104 -8.31 13.53 -14.72
C ASP A 104 -9.75 13.82 -15.21
N GLY A 105 -10.74 13.63 -14.34
CA GLY A 105 -12.16 13.77 -14.68
C GLY A 105 -12.49 15.17 -15.20
N SER A 106 -11.73 16.18 -14.76
CA SER A 106 -11.85 17.57 -15.23
C SER A 106 -11.48 17.73 -16.72
N ALA A 107 -10.45 17.03 -17.20
CA ALA A 107 -9.97 17.12 -18.59
C ALA A 107 -10.89 16.34 -19.55
N SER A 108 -11.43 15.21 -19.08
CA SER A 108 -12.32 14.33 -19.85
C SER A 108 -13.66 15.02 -20.17
N ASP A 109 -14.24 15.74 -19.20
CA ASP A 109 -15.46 16.52 -19.39
C ASP A 109 -15.28 17.69 -20.37
N PHE A 110 -14.10 18.31 -20.37
CA PHE A 110 -13.79 19.42 -21.27
C PHE A 110 -13.64 18.93 -22.72
N LEU A 111 -12.99 17.78 -22.93
CA LEU A 111 -12.87 17.14 -24.24
C LEU A 111 -14.24 16.74 -24.80
N LEU A 112 -15.12 16.17 -23.97
CA LEU A 112 -16.49 15.86 -24.38
C LEU A 112 -17.27 17.11 -24.77
N LYS A 113 -17.17 18.22 -24.01
CA LYS A 113 -17.81 19.50 -24.37
C LYS A 113 -17.28 20.07 -25.69
N LEU A 114 -15.97 19.99 -25.94
CA LEU A 114 -15.36 20.44 -27.20
C LEU A 114 -15.86 19.64 -28.40
N MET A 115 -15.97 18.31 -28.27
CA MET A 115 -16.48 17.45 -29.34
C MET A 115 -17.96 17.75 -29.68
N HIS A 116 -18.79 18.03 -28.66
CA HIS A 116 -20.18 18.44 -28.89
C HIS A 116 -20.31 19.79 -29.59
N LEU A 117 -19.40 20.74 -29.32
CA LEU A 117 -19.39 22.04 -30.01
C LEU A 117 -18.94 21.92 -31.47
N ALA A 118 -17.96 21.04 -31.76
CA ALA A 118 -17.50 20.77 -33.12
C ALA A 118 -18.60 20.08 -33.97
N ASN A 119 -19.36 19.14 -33.38
CA ASN A 119 -20.46 18.48 -34.08
C ASN A 119 -21.66 19.41 -34.38
N ARG A 120 -21.90 20.43 -33.54
CA ARG A 120 -22.94 21.44 -33.83
C ARG A 120 -22.58 22.33 -35.03
N GLN A 121 -21.31 22.46 -35.41
CA GLN A 121 -20.93 23.20 -36.61
C GLN A 121 -21.17 22.42 -37.92
N GLN A 122 -21.27 21.09 -37.88
CA GLN A 122 -21.51 20.29 -39.10
C GLN A 122 -22.99 20.25 -39.53
N GLN A 123 -23.94 20.40 -38.59
CA GLN A 123 -25.38 20.43 -38.92
C GLN A 123 -25.90 21.79 -39.39
N GLY A 124 -25.07 22.85 -39.37
CA GLY A 124 -25.45 24.18 -39.83
C GLY A 124 -25.06 24.53 -41.27
N LYS A 125 -24.43 23.63 -42.03
CA LYS A 125 -23.79 24.00 -43.31
C LYS A 125 -24.03 23.01 -44.46
N HIS A 126 -25.19 22.37 -44.52
CA HIS A 126 -25.60 21.53 -45.66
C HIS A 126 -27.04 21.82 -46.13
N GLN A 127 -27.41 23.11 -46.21
CA GLN A 127 -28.61 23.49 -46.97
C GLN A 127 -28.49 24.91 -47.52
N PHE A 128 -27.66 25.09 -48.55
CA PHE A 128 -27.87 26.08 -49.63
C PHE A 128 -26.81 25.88 -50.74
N TYR A 129 -27.07 24.96 -51.66
CA TYR A 129 -27.07 25.18 -53.13
C TYR A 129 -27.55 23.91 -53.83
#